data_AF-A0A6B3I9C3-F1
#
_entry.id   AF-A0A6B3I9C3-F1
#
_cell.length_a   1.000
_cell.length_b   1.000
_cell.length_c   1.000
_cell.angle_alpha   90.00
_cell.angle_beta   90.00
_cell.angle_gamma   90.00
#
_symmetry.space_group_name_H-M   'P 1'
#
loop_
_entity.id
_entity.type
_entity.pdbx_description
1 polymer ?
#
loop_
_entity_poly.entity_id
_entity_poly.type
_entity_poly.pdbx_seq_one_letter_code
_entity_poly.pdbx_strand_id
1 'polypeptide(L)' 'NTADLIAAFRGLPTAKASFATKFVNPDLLALDPQGRTRVRFSLMPPDDARLLDIRTSPVAERIAAAA' A
#
# COMPACT_ATOMS: atom_id res chain seq x y z
N ASN A 1 -1.23 10.32 -10.31
CA ASN A 1 -0.83 8.94 -9.99
C ASN A 1 -0.41 8.87 -8.50
N THR A 2 -0.46 7.72 -7.82
CA THR A 2 -0.02 7.57 -6.41
C THR A 2 1.45 7.95 -6.23
N ALA A 3 2.30 7.64 -7.21
CA ALA A 3 3.72 8.03 -7.18
C ALA A 3 3.90 9.56 -7.10
N ASP A 4 3.14 10.33 -7.89
CA ASP A 4 3.19 11.80 -7.89
C ASP A 4 2.81 12.37 -6.51
N LEU A 5 1.80 11.78 -5.87
CA LEU A 5 1.38 12.20 -4.54
C LEU A 5 2.44 11.86 -3.48
N ILE A 6 3.08 10.69 -3.57
CA ILE A 6 4.20 10.34 -2.68
C ILE A 6 5.35 11.35 -2.84
N ALA A 7 5.73 11.67 -4.08
CA ALA A 7 6.78 12.63 -4.38
C ALA A 7 6.44 14.05 -3.88
N ALA A 8 5.19 14.48 -4.05
CA ALA A 8 4.72 15.77 -3.55
C ALA A 8 4.78 15.85 -2.02
N PHE A 9 4.25 14.85 -1.31
CA PHE A 9 4.23 14.83 0.16
C PHE A 9 5.63 14.69 0.78
N ARG A 10 6.59 14.13 0.06
CA ARG A 10 8.01 14.14 0.45
C ARG A 10 8.55 15.56 0.63
N GLY A 11 8.18 16.48 -0.27
CA GLY A 11 8.70 17.87 -0.29
C GLY A 11 7.97 18.86 0.62
N LEU A 12 6.82 18.49 1.18
CA LEU A 12 6.01 19.38 2.01
C LEU A 12 6.39 19.23 3.50
N PRO A 13 6.92 20.29 4.17
CA PRO A 13 7.62 20.16 5.45
C PRO A 13 6.80 19.53 6.59
N THR A 14 5.48 19.73 6.58
CA THR A 14 4.56 19.26 7.63
C THR A 14 3.54 18.24 7.13
N ALA A 15 3.47 17.99 5.82
CA ALA A 15 2.47 17.10 5.26
C ALA A 15 2.79 15.63 5.55
N LYS A 16 1.73 14.83 5.69
CA LYS A 16 1.76 13.37 5.78
C LYS A 16 0.63 12.78 4.95
N ALA A 17 0.93 11.71 4.23
CA ALA A 17 -0.05 10.96 3.46
C ALA A 17 -0.21 9.55 4.03
N SER A 18 -1.37 8.96 3.79
CA SER A 18 -1.55 7.52 3.92
C SER A 18 -2.56 7.01 2.91
N PHE A 19 -2.40 5.76 2.50
CA PHE A 19 -3.42 5.04 1.72
C PHE A 19 -3.46 3.57 2.14
N ALA A 20 -4.47 2.86 1.65
CA ALA A 20 -4.59 1.41 1.81
C ALA A 20 -4.84 0.76 0.45
N THR A 21 -4.30 -0.44 0.23
CA THR A 21 -4.47 -1.19 -1.02
C THR A 21 -4.71 -2.67 -0.75
N LYS A 22 -5.37 -3.35 -1.69
CA LYS A 22 -5.48 -4.82 -1.75
C LYS A 22 -4.51 -5.43 -2.76
N PHE A 23 -3.71 -4.60 -3.44
CA PHE A 23 -2.75 -5.01 -4.45
C PHE A 23 -1.31 -4.83 -3.97
N VAL A 24 -0.50 -5.85 -4.18
CA VAL A 24 0.96 -5.77 -4.08
C VAL A 24 1.48 -5.24 -5.40
N ASN A 25 2.14 -4.08 -5.36
CA ASN A 25 2.78 -3.46 -6.52
C ASN A 25 4.25 -3.22 -6.17
N PRO A 26 5.19 -4.01 -6.73
CA PRO A 26 6.62 -3.85 -6.49
C PRO A 26 7.15 -2.43 -6.80
N ASP A 27 6.61 -1.77 -7.82
CA ASP A 27 7.05 -0.42 -8.21
C ASP A 27 6.69 0.60 -7.12
N LEU A 28 5.56 0.43 -6.43
CA LEU A 28 5.19 1.28 -5.29
C LEU A 28 6.15 1.09 -4.10
N LEU A 29 6.71 -0.11 -3.94
CA LEU A 29 7.65 -0.43 -2.86
C LEU A 29 9.06 0.14 -3.11
N ALA A 30 9.38 0.47 -4.37
CA ALA A 30 10.65 1.10 -4.74
C ALA A 30 10.67 2.64 -4.55
N LEU A 31 9.53 3.25 -4.19
CA LEU A 31 9.45 4.70 -3.97
C LEU A 31 10.14 5.11 -2.66
N ASP A 32 10.72 6.32 -2.63
CA ASP A 32 11.34 6.92 -1.43
C ASP A 32 10.42 7.98 -0.79
N PRO A 33 9.52 7.60 0.14
CA PRO A 33 8.60 8.53 0.79
C PRO A 33 9.25 9.34 1.93
N GLN A 34 10.50 9.07 2.33
CA GLN A 34 11.19 9.73 3.46
C GLN A 34 10.35 9.88 4.75
N GLY A 35 9.62 8.81 5.11
CA GLY A 35 8.74 8.80 6.29
C GLY A 35 7.52 9.73 6.21
N ARG A 36 7.19 10.26 5.02
CA ARG A 36 6.06 11.17 4.79
C ARG A 36 4.79 10.48 4.33
N THR A 37 4.90 9.27 3.79
CA THR A 37 3.74 8.48 3.34
C THR A 37 3.71 7.11 4.01
N ARG A 38 2.57 6.76 4.61
CA ARG A 38 2.30 5.43 5.15
C ARG A 38 1.51 4.59 4.15
N VAL A 39 2.09 3.50 3.69
CA VAL A 39 1.41 2.48 2.87
C VAL A 39 0.78 1.45 3.81
N ARG A 40 -0.46 1.05 3.55
CA ARG A 40 -1.16 0.00 4.31
C ARG A 40 -1.73 -1.03 3.35
N PHE A 41 -1.81 -2.27 3.82
CA PHE A 41 -2.53 -3.32 3.13
C PHE A 41 -3.83 -3.63 3.86
N SER A 42 -4.92 -3.74 3.09
CA SER A 42 -6.19 -4.23 3.62
C SER A 42 -6.10 -5.74 3.76
N LEU A 43 -6.47 -6.27 4.93
CA LEU A 43 -6.46 -7.70 5.23
C LEU A 43 -7.86 -8.17 5.64
N MET A 44 -8.09 -9.46 5.51
CA MET A 44 -9.31 -10.18 5.88
C MET A 44 -8.91 -11.65 6.13
N PRO A 45 -9.65 -12.43 6.94
CA PRO A 45 -9.42 -13.86 7.05
C PRO A 45 -9.36 -14.53 5.66
N PRO A 46 -8.44 -15.48 5.41
CA PRO A 46 -8.23 -16.06 4.09
C PRO A 46 -9.49 -16.65 3.44
N ASP A 47 -10.35 -17.28 4.23
CA ASP A 47 -11.58 -17.92 3.74
C ASP A 47 -12.60 -16.89 3.23
N ASP A 48 -12.77 -15.80 3.97
CA ASP A 48 -13.65 -14.69 3.57
C ASP A 48 -13.06 -13.97 2.34
N ALA A 49 -11.75 -13.71 2.34
CA ALA A 49 -11.06 -13.04 1.24
C ALA A 49 -11.16 -13.83 -0.08
N ARG A 50 -11.12 -15.16 -0.02
CA ARG A 50 -11.29 -16.02 -1.20
C ARG A 50 -12.62 -15.81 -1.90
N LEU A 51 -13.67 -15.44 -1.15
CA LEU A 51 -15.02 -15.24 -1.69
C LEU A 51 -15.30 -13.76 -2.02
N LEU A 52 -14.80 -12.83 -1.21
CA LEU A 52 -15.18 -11.41 -1.26
C LEU A 52 -14.14 -10.50 -1.94
N ASP A 53 -12.86 -10.88 -1.93
CA ASP A 53 -11.74 -10.06 -2.42
C ASP A 53 -11.31 -10.45 -3.85
N ILE A 54 -12.27 -10.42 -4.78
CA ILE A 54 -12.08 -10.82 -6.18
C ILE A 54 -11.09 -9.90 -6.90
N ARG A 55 -10.19 -10.47 -7.71
CA ARG A 55 -9.19 -9.75 -8.54
C ARG A 55 -8.28 -8.83 -7.71
N THR A 56 -7.85 -9.29 -6.54
CA THR A 56 -6.86 -8.60 -5.70
C THR A 56 -5.68 -9.52 -5.41
N SER A 57 -4.57 -8.99 -4.87
CA SER A 57 -3.45 -9.85 -4.45
C SER A 57 -3.88 -10.74 -3.26
N PRO A 58 -3.41 -11.99 -3.15
CA PRO A 58 -3.66 -12.83 -1.99
C PRO A 58 -3.27 -12.17 -0.66
N VAL A 59 -4.01 -12.46 0.41
CA VAL A 59 -3.74 -11.91 1.76
C VAL A 59 -2.31 -12.23 2.24
N ALA A 60 -1.82 -13.45 1.97
CA ALA A 60 -0.46 -13.84 2.32
C ALA A 60 0.61 -12.97 1.64
N GLU A 61 0.43 -12.64 0.36
CA GLU A 61 1.34 -11.74 -0.37
C GLU A 61 1.31 -10.32 0.18
N ARG A 62 0.12 -9.82 0.56
CA ARG A 62 -0.02 -8.51 1.19
C ARG A 62 0.72 -8.43 2.53
N ILE A 63 0.69 -9.52 3.31
CA ILE A 63 1.44 -9.62 4.57
C ILE A 63 2.94 -9.67 4.29
N ALA A 64 3.38 -10.49 3.33
CA ALA A 64 4.79 -10.60 2.95
C ALA A 64 5.36 -9.27 2.45
N ALA A 65 4.57 -8.47 1.73
CA ALA A 65 4.98 -7.14 1.28
C ALA A 65 5.07 -6.08 2.39
N ALA A 66 4.50 -6.36 3.58
CA ALA A 66 4.52 -5.47 4.74
C ALA A 66 5.56 -5.88 5.79
N ALA A 67 6.19 -7.04 5.61
CA ALA A 67 7.24 -7.59 6.48
C ALA A 67 8.61 -7.06 6.08
#